data_AF-A0A6I1NI84-F1
#
_entry.id   AF-A0A6I1NI84-F1
#
_cell.length_a   1.000
_cell.length_b   1.000
_cell.length_c   1.000
_cell.angle_alpha   90.00
_cell.angle_beta   90.00
_cell.angle_gamma   90.00
#
_symmetry.space_group_name_H-M   'P 1'
#
loop_
_entity.id
_entity.type
_entity.pdbx_description
1 polymer ?
#
loop_
_entity_poly.entity_id
_entity_poly.type
_entity_poly.pdbx_seq_one_letter_code
_entity_poly.pdbx_strand_id
1 'polypeptide(L)'
;MSGSGTLRCIEPFPRPFITTLANEGALELQAMRAQDLTAAWLNATLEDGDILFIDSTHTVKTGSDCLQIYLRLLPKITKKIFVHVHDVFLPFGLPTKWLIDHQIYWTEQYLLLALMTDNPRTKLLFGSAYHEHFNHDLLTALMHGRAESHGASFWFEFDGRGNA
;
A
#
# COMPACT_ATOMS: atom_id res chain seq x y z
N MET A 1 -16.32 -11.09 -16.51
CA MET A 1 -15.20 -10.34 -17.11
C MET A 1 -13.98 -11.24 -17.10
N SER A 2 -13.53 -11.68 -18.28
CA SER A 2 -12.25 -12.36 -18.46
C SER A 2 -11.11 -11.33 -18.40
N GLY A 3 -10.97 -10.67 -17.24
CA GLY A 3 -10.00 -9.59 -17.08
C GLY A 3 -8.60 -10.17 -16.98
N SER A 4 -7.81 -10.05 -18.04
CA SER A 4 -6.36 -10.22 -17.94
C SER A 4 -5.82 -9.05 -17.12
N GLY A 5 -5.12 -9.34 -16.03
CA GLY A 5 -4.35 -8.37 -15.26
C GLY A 5 -2.94 -8.91 -15.04
N THR A 6 -1.95 -8.03 -15.04
CA THR A 6 -0.56 -8.40 -14.77
C THR A 6 -0.24 -8.10 -13.32
N LEU A 7 0.14 -9.12 -12.56
CA LEU A 7 0.69 -8.92 -11.21
C LEU A 7 2.20 -8.74 -11.33
N ARG A 8 2.72 -7.60 -10.86
CA ARG A 8 4.17 -7.34 -10.77
C ARG A 8 4.57 -7.22 -9.31
N CYS A 9 5.53 -8.02 -8.88
CA CYS A 9 6.02 -8.07 -7.50
C CYS A 9 7.44 -7.50 -7.45
N ILE A 10 7.68 -6.52 -6.60
CA ILE A 10 9.02 -5.95 -6.36
C ILE A 10 9.43 -6.35 -4.95
N GLU A 11 10.34 -7.30 -4.84
CA GLU A 11 10.73 -7.91 -3.58
C GLU A 11 12.24 -8.21 -3.61
N PRO A 12 13.07 -7.58 -2.76
CA PRO A 12 14.52 -7.77 -2.80
C PRO A 12 14.96 -9.19 -2.41
N PHE A 13 14.19 -9.90 -1.59
CA PHE A 13 14.54 -11.23 -1.08
C PHE A 13 13.35 -12.19 -1.24
N PRO A 14 12.98 -12.55 -2.48
CA PRO A 14 11.74 -13.26 -2.76
C PRO A 14 11.76 -14.64 -2.13
N ARG A 15 10.71 -14.95 -1.37
CA ARG A 15 10.50 -16.29 -0.81
C ARG A 15 10.28 -17.30 -1.93
N PRO A 16 10.58 -18.60 -1.72
CA PRO A 16 10.47 -19.62 -2.76
C PRO A 16 9.11 -19.68 -3.49
N PHE A 17 8.01 -19.42 -2.78
CA PHE A 17 6.70 -19.42 -3.43
C PHE A 17 6.53 -18.27 -4.45
N ILE A 18 7.16 -17.11 -4.21
CA ILE A 18 7.13 -15.96 -5.14
C ILE A 18 7.90 -16.29 -6.40
N THR A 19 9.10 -16.90 -6.25
CA THR A 19 9.91 -17.31 -7.41
C THR A 19 9.24 -18.43 -8.20
N THR A 20 8.58 -19.38 -7.53
CA THR A 20 7.76 -20.41 -8.20
C THR A 20 6.64 -19.78 -9.03
N LEU A 21 5.84 -18.87 -8.44
CA LEU A 21 4.77 -18.17 -9.16
C LEU A 21 5.30 -17.37 -10.36
N ALA A 22 6.48 -16.76 -10.22
CA ALA A 22 7.11 -16.05 -11.33
C ALA A 22 7.53 -17.01 -12.47
N ASN A 23 8.12 -18.15 -12.14
CA ASN A 23 8.53 -19.17 -13.12
C ASN A 23 7.33 -19.81 -13.82
N GLU A 24 6.18 -19.89 -13.15
CA GLU A 24 4.92 -20.36 -13.71
C GLU A 24 4.19 -19.28 -14.55
N GLY A 25 4.73 -18.06 -14.60
CA GLY A 25 4.13 -16.93 -15.33
C GLY A 25 2.91 -16.32 -14.64
N ALA A 26 2.67 -16.63 -13.36
CA ALA A 26 1.56 -16.07 -12.58
C ALA A 26 1.82 -14.62 -12.12
N LEU A 27 3.09 -14.21 -12.05
CA LEU A 27 3.50 -12.83 -11.77
C LEU A 27 4.83 -12.49 -12.44
N GLU A 28 5.10 -11.20 -12.60
CA GLU A 28 6.42 -10.70 -13.00
C GLU A 28 7.21 -10.26 -11.75
N LEU A 29 8.36 -10.90 -11.51
CA LEU A 29 9.16 -10.66 -10.30
C LEU A 29 10.37 -9.78 -10.57
N GLN A 30 10.41 -8.61 -9.95
CA GLN A 30 11.57 -7.73 -9.91
C GLN A 30 12.28 -7.89 -8.57
N ALA A 31 13.31 -8.73 -8.55
CA ALA A 31 14.11 -9.00 -7.36
C ALA A 31 15.05 -7.83 -7.01
N MET A 32 14.47 -6.72 -6.54
CA MET A 32 15.19 -5.50 -6.19
C MET A 32 14.54 -4.75 -5.03
N ARG A 33 15.31 -3.85 -4.41
CA ARG A 33 14.82 -3.03 -3.31
C ARG A 33 13.95 -1.90 -3.84
N ALA A 34 12.91 -1.53 -3.10
CA ALA A 34 12.10 -0.34 -3.41
C ALA A 34 12.95 0.94 -3.47
N GLN A 35 14.04 1.02 -2.69
CA GLN A 35 15.00 2.14 -2.73
C GLN A 35 15.66 2.36 -4.10
N ASP A 36 15.79 1.32 -4.91
CA ASP A 36 16.45 1.38 -6.22
C ASP A 36 15.45 1.71 -7.35
N LEU A 37 14.15 1.71 -7.06
CA LEU A 37 13.12 2.10 -8.02
C LEU A 37 13.18 3.59 -8.34
N THR A 38 12.80 3.92 -9.57
CA THR A 38 12.63 5.30 -10.03
C THR A 38 11.17 5.59 -10.37
N ALA A 39 10.76 6.85 -10.21
CA ALA A 39 9.43 7.28 -10.64
C ALA A 39 9.22 7.13 -12.15
N ALA A 40 10.28 7.26 -12.96
CA ALA A 40 10.21 7.05 -14.40
C ALA A 40 9.83 5.60 -14.73
N TRP A 41 10.41 4.63 -14.04
CA TRP A 41 10.06 3.22 -14.20
C TRP A 41 8.61 2.95 -13.79
N LEU A 42 8.15 3.51 -12.66
CA LEU A 42 6.75 3.39 -12.23
C LEU A 42 5.79 4.03 -13.24
N ASN A 43 6.09 5.22 -13.77
CA ASN A 43 5.24 5.89 -14.75
C ASN A 43 5.20 5.19 -16.12
N ALA A 44 6.26 4.45 -16.48
CA ALA A 44 6.27 3.60 -17.67
C ALA A 44 5.52 2.28 -17.45
N THR A 45 5.33 1.88 -16.18
CA THR A 45 4.72 0.62 -15.78
C THR A 45 3.22 0.76 -15.51
N LEU A 46 2.83 1.81 -14.80
CA LEU A 46 1.46 2.03 -14.33
C LEU A 46 0.59 2.67 -15.40
N GLU A 47 -0.68 2.27 -15.42
CA GLU A 47 -1.76 2.90 -16.17
C GLU A 47 -2.76 3.57 -15.23
N ASP A 48 -3.64 4.41 -15.78
CA ASP A 48 -4.73 5.00 -15.00
C ASP A 48 -5.70 3.88 -14.57
N GLY A 49 -5.98 3.80 -13.28
CA GLY A 49 -6.83 2.77 -12.67
C GLY A 49 -6.07 1.59 -12.07
N ASP A 50 -4.74 1.53 -12.23
CA ASP A 50 -3.93 0.48 -11.62
C ASP A 50 -3.87 0.57 -10.09
N ILE A 51 -3.53 -0.57 -9.46
CA ILE A 51 -3.35 -0.68 -8.02
C ILE A 51 -1.85 -0.72 -7.70
N LEU A 52 -1.38 0.23 -6.90
CA LEU A 52 -0.08 0.17 -6.23
C LEU A 52 -0.28 -0.37 -4.80
N PHE A 53 0.19 -1.59 -4.57
CA PHE A 53 0.17 -2.23 -3.26
C PHE A 53 1.50 -2.01 -2.54
N ILE A 54 1.46 -1.41 -1.35
CA ILE A 54 2.62 -1.07 -0.53
C ILE A 54 2.57 -1.92 0.74
N ASP A 55 3.51 -2.85 0.85
CA ASP A 55 3.87 -3.54 2.10
C ASP A 55 5.36 -3.31 2.32
N SER A 56 5.66 -2.28 3.10
CA SER A 56 7.01 -1.75 3.26
C SER A 56 7.64 -2.27 4.56
N THR A 57 8.81 -1.75 4.95
CA THR A 57 9.36 -2.02 6.29
C THR A 57 8.59 -1.35 7.43
N HIS A 58 7.55 -0.56 7.13
CA HIS A 58 6.69 0.17 8.07
C HIS A 58 7.42 1.17 8.98
N THR A 59 8.73 1.37 8.78
CA THR A 59 9.60 2.13 9.67
C THR A 59 10.28 3.28 8.93
N VAL A 60 9.87 4.50 9.27
CA VAL A 60 10.49 5.73 8.77
C VAL A 60 11.82 5.96 9.46
N LYS A 61 12.91 5.80 8.70
CA LYS A 61 14.29 6.10 9.11
C LYS A 61 15.14 6.48 7.89
N THR A 62 16.32 7.04 8.11
CA THR A 62 17.28 7.34 7.03
C THR A 62 17.50 6.12 6.14
N GLY A 63 17.28 6.27 4.83
CA GLY A 63 17.43 5.20 3.84
C GLY A 63 16.33 4.13 3.84
N SER A 64 15.25 4.30 4.61
CA SER A 64 14.08 3.41 4.53
C SER A 64 13.40 3.47 3.16
N ASP A 65 12.78 2.36 2.79
CA ASP A 65 11.87 2.27 1.66
C ASP A 65 10.66 3.19 1.84
N CYS A 66 10.15 3.38 3.06
CA CYS A 66 9.11 4.37 3.35
C CYS A 66 9.50 5.77 2.82
N LEU A 67 10.70 6.27 3.14
CA LEU A 67 11.13 7.58 2.63
C LEU A 67 11.23 7.61 1.10
N GLN A 68 11.68 6.52 0.46
CA GLN A 68 11.70 6.44 -1.00
C GLN A 68 10.29 6.48 -1.59
N ILE A 69 9.39 5.64 -1.08
CA ILE A 69 8.03 5.49 -1.60
C ILE A 69 7.26 6.80 -1.44
N TYR A 70 7.18 7.33 -0.23
CA TYR A 70 6.32 8.48 0.08
C TYR A 70 6.90 9.82 -0.36
N LEU A 71 8.23 9.99 -0.37
CA LEU A 71 8.84 11.30 -0.68
C LEU A 71 9.47 11.38 -2.07
N ARG A 72 9.77 10.25 -2.73
CA ARG A 72 10.46 10.23 -4.03
C ARG A 72 9.65 9.60 -5.15
N LEU A 73 8.90 8.53 -4.87
CA LEU A 73 8.11 7.81 -5.87
C LEU A 73 6.70 8.39 -6.01
N LEU A 74 5.85 8.26 -4.99
CA LEU A 74 4.44 8.67 -5.04
C LEU A 74 4.25 10.11 -5.54
N PRO A 75 4.96 11.14 -5.05
CA PRO A 75 4.73 12.52 -5.48
C PRO A 75 4.98 12.76 -6.98
N LYS A 76 5.77 11.89 -7.63
CA LYS A 76 6.17 11.97 -9.04
C LYS A 76 5.36 11.05 -9.96
N ILE A 77 4.43 10.27 -9.42
CA ILE A 77 3.51 9.48 -10.25
C ILE A 77 2.63 10.45 -11.06
N THR A 78 2.51 10.18 -12.36
CA THR A 78 1.72 10.99 -13.31
C THR A 78 0.40 10.32 -13.70
N LYS A 79 0.10 9.16 -13.11
CA LYS A 79 -1.10 8.37 -13.33
C LYS A 79 -2.10 8.58 -12.20
N LYS A 80 -3.38 8.36 -12.50
CA LYS A 80 -4.41 8.25 -11.49
C LYS A 80 -4.55 6.79 -11.07
N ILE A 81 -4.13 6.46 -9.86
CA ILE A 81 -4.04 5.07 -9.36
C ILE A 81 -4.79 4.89 -8.05
N PHE A 82 -5.05 3.64 -7.71
CA PHE A 82 -5.45 3.23 -6.37
C PHE A 82 -4.23 2.78 -5.59
N VAL A 83 -4.12 3.19 -4.34
CA VAL A 83 -3.01 2.83 -3.46
C VAL A 83 -3.57 2.06 -2.27
N HIS A 84 -3.02 0.87 -2.04
CA HIS A 84 -3.21 0.11 -0.83
C HIS A 84 -1.94 0.21 0.01
N VAL A 85 -2.07 0.59 1.28
CA VAL A 85 -1.00 0.50 2.26
C VAL A 85 -1.39 -0.54 3.29
N HIS A 86 -0.56 -1.58 3.39
CA HIS A 86 -0.73 -2.69 4.32
C HIS A 86 -0.43 -2.23 5.75
N ASP A 87 -1.02 -2.89 6.75
CA ASP A 87 -0.75 -2.67 8.18
C ASP A 87 -0.94 -1.23 8.72
N VAL A 88 -1.90 -0.50 8.15
CA VAL A 88 -2.28 0.85 8.62
C VAL A 88 -3.56 0.83 9.44
N PHE A 89 -3.55 1.51 10.59
CA PHE A 89 -4.67 1.58 11.54
C PHE A 89 -5.40 2.92 11.57
N LEU A 90 -5.07 3.84 10.66
CA LEU A 90 -5.70 5.16 10.61
C LEU A 90 -7.24 5.06 10.59
N PRO A 91 -7.95 5.95 11.33
CA PRO A 91 -7.44 7.12 12.04
C PRO A 91 -6.87 6.84 13.44
N PHE A 92 -6.76 5.57 13.85
CA PHE A 92 -6.26 5.17 15.16
C PHE A 92 -4.73 5.05 15.18
N GLY A 93 -4.18 5.01 16.39
CA GLY A 93 -2.80 4.58 16.61
C GLY A 93 -2.64 3.08 16.45
N LEU A 94 -1.39 2.60 16.46
CA LEU A 94 -1.09 1.18 16.49
C LEU A 94 -1.71 0.50 17.73
N PRO A 95 -2.08 -0.79 17.63
CA PRO A 95 -2.60 -1.53 18.77
C PRO A 95 -1.65 -1.48 19.98
N THR A 96 -2.19 -1.26 21.18
CA THR A 96 -1.40 -1.16 22.42
C THR A 96 -0.51 -2.38 22.64
N LYS A 97 -1.02 -3.58 22.34
CA LYS A 97 -0.26 -4.84 22.40
C LYS A 97 1.00 -4.81 21.52
N TRP A 98 0.91 -4.21 20.34
CA TRP A 98 2.04 -4.12 19.42
C TRP A 98 3.11 -3.16 19.96
N LEU A 99 2.70 -2.02 20.50
CA LEU A 99 3.60 -1.02 21.08
C LEU A 99 4.28 -1.53 22.37
N ILE A 100 3.50 -2.08 23.30
CA ILE A 100 3.98 -2.44 24.64
C ILE A 100 4.61 -3.84 24.65
N ASP A 101 3.88 -4.84 24.17
CA ASP A 101 4.31 -6.24 24.33
C ASP A 101 5.29 -6.66 23.22
N HIS A 102 5.08 -6.16 22.00
CA HIS A 102 5.92 -6.52 20.85
C HIS A 102 6.98 -5.47 20.48
N GLN A 103 6.95 -4.29 21.11
CA GLN A 103 7.90 -3.20 20.84
C GLN A 103 7.96 -2.82 19.34
N ILE A 104 6.80 -2.87 18.67
CA ILE A 104 6.64 -2.52 17.26
C ILE A 104 6.29 -1.04 17.15
N TYR A 105 7.19 -0.25 16.57
CA TYR A 105 7.07 1.21 16.42
C TYR A 105 6.98 1.59 14.94
N TRP A 106 5.96 1.09 14.25
CA TRP A 106 5.73 1.41 12.85
C TRP A 106 5.27 2.85 12.69
N THR A 107 6.10 3.65 12.03
CA THR A 107 5.92 5.09 11.86
C THR A 107 5.38 5.46 10.49
N GLU A 108 5.27 4.50 9.56
CA GLU A 108 4.76 4.72 8.20
C GLU A 108 3.37 5.35 8.18
N GLN A 109 2.43 4.90 9.03
CA GLN A 109 1.06 5.43 9.03
C GLN A 109 0.99 6.95 9.29
N TYR A 110 1.95 7.50 10.04
CA TYR A 110 2.00 8.94 10.30
C TYR A 110 2.56 9.72 9.10
N LEU A 111 3.50 9.13 8.35
CA LEU A 111 3.98 9.70 7.09
C LEU A 111 2.88 9.65 6.01
N LEU A 112 2.11 8.56 5.95
CA LEU A 112 0.91 8.45 5.11
C LEU A 112 -0.13 9.51 5.49
N LEU A 113 -0.45 9.67 6.78
CA LEU A 113 -1.38 10.70 7.24
C LEU A 113 -0.91 12.11 6.83
N ALA A 114 0.39 12.40 6.97
CA ALA A 114 0.98 13.66 6.54
C ALA A 114 0.89 13.86 5.02
N LEU A 115 1.10 12.81 4.21
CA LEU A 115 0.92 12.87 2.76
C LEU A 115 -0.52 13.25 2.37
N MET A 116 -1.51 12.76 3.12
CA MET A 116 -2.93 12.96 2.78
C MET A 116 -3.53 14.25 3.33
N THR A 117 -2.98 14.76 4.43
CA THR A 117 -3.49 15.96 5.09
C THR A 117 -3.40 17.15 4.13
N ASP A 118 -4.55 17.73 3.80
CA ASP A 118 -4.67 18.87 2.87
C ASP A 118 -4.05 18.63 1.48
N ASN A 119 -4.02 17.36 1.04
CA ASN A 119 -3.48 17.00 -0.27
C ASN A 119 -4.61 16.72 -1.28
N PRO A 120 -4.88 17.62 -2.24
CA PRO A 120 -5.97 17.47 -3.20
C PRO A 120 -5.74 16.32 -4.20
N ARG A 121 -4.51 15.79 -4.28
CA ARG A 121 -4.20 14.61 -5.10
C ARG A 121 -4.63 13.31 -4.43
N THR A 122 -5.02 13.34 -3.16
CA THR A 122 -5.42 12.14 -2.42
C THR A 122 -6.92 12.15 -2.12
N LYS A 123 -7.57 11.00 -2.27
CA LYS A 123 -8.95 10.80 -1.85
C LYS A 123 -9.07 9.49 -1.09
N LEU A 124 -9.44 9.56 0.19
CA LEU A 124 -9.73 8.38 1.01
C LEU A 124 -10.83 7.53 0.36
N LEU A 125 -10.60 6.22 0.28
CA LEU A 125 -11.57 5.25 -0.22
C LEU A 125 -12.05 4.32 0.89
N PHE A 126 -11.14 3.77 1.69
CA PHE A 126 -11.45 2.77 2.71
C PHE A 126 -10.33 2.65 3.75
N GLY A 127 -10.69 2.40 5.01
CA GLY A 127 -9.74 2.03 6.07
C GLY A 127 -10.32 0.91 6.91
N SER A 128 -9.65 -0.24 6.98
CA SER A 128 -10.21 -1.42 7.66
C SER A 128 -10.43 -1.17 9.14
N ALA A 129 -9.47 -0.56 9.84
CA ALA A 129 -9.59 -0.27 11.27
C ALA A 129 -10.78 0.67 11.58
N TYR A 130 -11.02 1.68 10.73
CA TYR A 130 -12.21 2.54 10.85
C TYR A 130 -13.50 1.74 10.71
N HIS A 131 -13.61 0.90 9.68
CA HIS A 131 -14.83 0.13 9.45
C HIS A 131 -15.01 -1.01 10.45
N GLU A 132 -13.94 -1.61 10.94
CA GLU A 132 -13.99 -2.57 12.03
C GLU A 132 -14.58 -1.93 13.29
N HIS A 133 -14.16 -0.70 13.61
CA HIS A 133 -14.61 -0.01 14.82
C HIS A 133 -16.05 0.56 14.69
N PHE A 134 -16.35 1.22 13.58
CA PHE A 134 -17.60 1.99 13.43
C PHE A 134 -18.68 1.28 12.58
N ASN A 135 -18.30 0.33 11.74
CA ASN A 135 -19.16 -0.25 10.71
C ASN A 135 -19.00 -1.78 10.62
N HIS A 136 -18.80 -2.46 11.76
CA HIS A 136 -18.39 -3.87 11.81
C HIS A 136 -19.33 -4.81 11.02
N ASP A 137 -20.64 -4.62 11.12
CA ASP A 137 -21.62 -5.44 10.40
C ASP A 137 -21.53 -5.23 8.88
N LEU A 138 -21.31 -3.99 8.44
CA LEU A 138 -21.11 -3.66 7.03
C LEU A 138 -19.79 -4.24 6.52
N LEU A 139 -18.72 -4.18 7.32
CA LEU A 139 -17.45 -4.81 6.99
C LEU A 139 -17.61 -6.33 6.87
N THR A 140 -18.35 -6.96 7.79
CA THR A 140 -18.66 -8.39 7.76
C THR A 140 -19.45 -8.79 6.53
N ALA A 141 -20.45 -7.99 6.17
CA ALA A 141 -21.19 -8.18 4.94
C ALA A 141 -20.27 -8.05 3.73
N LEU A 142 -19.41 -7.02 3.67
CA LEU A 142 -18.45 -6.78 2.60
C LEU A 142 -17.45 -7.94 2.42
N MET A 143 -16.99 -8.54 3.52
CA MET A 143 -16.08 -9.69 3.46
C MET A 143 -16.75 -10.94 2.89
N HIS A 144 -18.09 -11.02 2.93
CA HIS A 144 -18.86 -12.13 2.36
C HIS A 144 -18.34 -13.51 2.78
N GLY A 145 -17.88 -13.64 4.04
CA GLY A 145 -17.33 -14.89 4.59
C GLY A 145 -15.98 -15.32 4.00
N ARG A 146 -15.31 -14.48 3.21
CA ARG A 146 -13.99 -14.77 2.61
C ARG A 146 -12.83 -14.46 3.55
N ALA A 147 -13.03 -13.55 4.48
CA ALA A 147 -12.08 -13.15 5.49
C ALA A 147 -12.83 -12.68 6.75
N GLU A 148 -12.13 -12.64 7.88
CA GLU A 148 -12.65 -12.03 9.10
C GLU A 148 -12.72 -10.51 8.96
N SER A 149 -13.67 -9.88 9.66
CA SER A 149 -13.89 -8.44 9.68
C SER A 149 -12.88 -7.70 10.57
N HIS A 150 -11.62 -8.05 10.42
CA HIS A 150 -10.48 -7.49 11.14
C HIS A 150 -9.37 -7.19 10.14
N GLY A 151 -8.34 -6.47 10.62
CA GLY A 151 -7.09 -6.32 9.91
C GLY A 151 -6.72 -4.87 9.68
N ALA A 152 -5.58 -4.67 9.03
CA ALA A 152 -4.97 -3.36 8.90
C ALA A 152 -4.65 -3.08 7.44
N SER A 153 -5.42 -2.18 6.85
CA SER A 153 -5.29 -1.75 5.47
C SER A 153 -5.89 -0.37 5.30
N PHE A 154 -5.27 0.40 4.43
CA PHE A 154 -5.72 1.74 4.12
C PHE A 154 -5.65 1.97 2.62
N TRP A 155 -6.76 2.43 2.05
CA TRP A 155 -6.95 2.60 0.62
C TRP A 155 -7.29 4.04 0.30
N PHE A 156 -6.58 4.58 -0.68
CA PHE A 156 -6.86 5.90 -1.23
C PHE A 156 -6.62 5.93 -2.73
N GLU A 157 -7.31 6.82 -3.42
CA GLU A 157 -6.99 7.21 -4.79
C GLU A 157 -5.89 8.27 -4.76
N PHE A 158 -4.90 8.14 -5.64
CA PHE A 158 -3.86 9.15 -5.86
C PHE A 158 -3.94 9.66 -7.30
N ASP A 159 -4.32 10.93 -7.49
CA ASP A 159 -4.33 11.58 -8.80
C ASP A 159 -2.97 12.21 -9.10
N GLY A 160 -2.18 11.48 -9.88
CA GLY A 160 -0.84 11.88 -10.28
C GLY A 160 -0.79 12.96 -11.36
N ARG A 161 -1.90 13.20 -12.07
CA ARG A 161 -1.91 13.95 -13.35
C ARG A 161 -1.75 15.46 -13.19
N GLY A 162 -1.67 15.94 -11.94
CA GLY A 162 -1.63 17.35 -11.59
C GLY A 162 -3.02 18.00 -11.70
N ASN A 163 -3.24 19.05 -10.93
CA ASN A 163 -4.29 20.01 -11.28
C ASN A 163 -3.72 20.83 -12.44
N ALA A 164 -4.36 20.77 -13.60
CA ALA A 164 -4.15 21.79 -14.62
C ALA A 164 -4.48 23.18 -14.06
#